data_AF-A0A1H6SSG2-F1
#
_entry.id   AF-A0A1H6SSG2-F1
#
_cell.length_a   1.000
_cell.length_b   1.000
_cell.length_c   1.000
_cell.angle_alpha   90.00
_cell.angle_beta   90.00
_cell.angle_gamma   90.00
#
_symmetry.space_group_name_H-M   'P 1'
#
loop_
_entity.id
_entity.type
_entity.pdbx_description
1 polymer ?
#
loop_
_entity_poly.entity_id
_entity_poly.type
_entity_poly.pdbx_seq_one_letter_code
_entity_poly.pdbx_strand_id
1 'polypeptide(L)'
;MEYVQERITTLHELREPEPTAPTDRTAVVVPMTEREYGGLAAEGVLSELEAVDPARVVIPLRAPPEAVGPFCEWLDSFDLSLEVIWCSGPRVTGLLADHDLNGGAGKGRDVWLALGQVLDADYVVCHDADTKTYDRWYVPRLLFPLQHGHSFTKGYYARVENNQLYGRLFRLFYAPLIRTLADETDAPIVDYLSAFRYALAGEFAATGELISKLRVQRSWGLEIGTLGDAYAHAGFDGTAQVDLGAYEHDHRAVSGPAGLSEMCTAVGDALFRVVSDHGVDPDYDTLAGRYRSVAERFVDQYAVDAAYNELDYDPSDERDQITAYSETISQPGVDTRLPAWCETTLSPVAVAKAAAADLAAATAESNTMSPESAETVDDLH
;
A
#
# COMPACT_ATOMS: atom_id res chain seq x y z
N MET A 1 -6.09 25.70 8.55
CA MET A 1 -6.45 24.31 8.86
C MET A 1 -7.93 24.14 8.58
N GLU A 2 -8.25 23.33 7.60
CA GLU A 2 -9.61 22.92 7.27
C GLU A 2 -9.98 21.73 8.19
N TYR A 3 -11.23 21.68 8.67
CA TYR A 3 -11.68 20.73 9.72
C TYR A 3 -13.09 20.16 9.46
N VAL A 4 -13.57 20.31 8.23
CA VAL A 4 -14.95 19.97 7.86
C VAL A 4 -15.08 18.46 7.69
N GLN A 5 -16.23 17.93 8.11
CA GLN A 5 -16.63 16.56 7.85
C GLN A 5 -17.37 16.48 6.52
N GLU A 6 -17.03 15.50 5.70
CA GLU A 6 -17.64 15.30 4.38
C GLU A 6 -18.38 13.96 4.32
N ARG A 7 -18.26 13.23 3.20
CA ARG A 7 -18.98 11.97 2.94
C ARG A 7 -18.55 10.81 3.83
N ILE A 8 -17.30 10.82 4.30
CA ILE A 8 -16.74 9.82 5.22
C ILE A 8 -16.19 10.51 6.47
N THR A 9 -16.20 9.80 7.60
CA THR A 9 -15.64 10.29 8.85
C THR A 9 -14.18 10.68 8.67
N THR A 10 -13.82 11.93 8.95
CA THR A 10 -12.47 12.46 8.72
C THR A 10 -11.88 12.96 10.03
N LEU A 11 -10.79 12.37 10.48
CA LEU A 11 -10.10 12.79 11.69
C LEU A 11 -8.92 13.68 11.31
N HIS A 12 -9.00 14.94 11.69
CA HIS A 12 -7.96 15.93 11.46
C HIS A 12 -6.95 15.97 12.61
N GLU A 13 -5.68 16.21 12.29
CA GLU A 13 -4.65 16.50 13.29
C GLU A 13 -4.75 17.96 13.76
N LEU A 14 -5.74 18.26 14.62
CA LEU A 14 -5.97 19.61 15.14
C LEU A 14 -5.01 20.00 16.30
N ARG A 15 -4.29 19.01 16.84
CA ARG A 15 -3.29 19.05 17.93
C ARG A 15 -2.29 17.92 17.67
N GLU A 16 -1.57 17.44 18.67
CA GLU A 16 -0.73 16.23 18.60
C GLU A 16 -1.50 15.07 19.27
N PRO A 17 -2.38 14.34 18.55
CA PRO A 17 -3.17 13.27 19.14
C PRO A 17 -2.34 12.02 19.40
N GLU A 18 -2.42 11.53 20.63
CA GLU A 18 -1.80 10.30 21.14
C GLU A 18 -2.89 9.35 21.65
N PRO A 19 -3.75 8.81 20.76
CA PRO A 19 -4.89 8.04 21.19
C PRO A 19 -4.46 6.70 21.80
N THR A 20 -5.19 6.26 22.82
CA THR A 20 -5.12 4.85 23.24
C THR A 20 -5.71 3.98 22.14
N ALA A 21 -5.03 2.88 21.78
CA ALA A 21 -5.46 1.96 20.73
C ALA A 21 -5.26 0.50 21.17
N PRO A 22 -5.97 -0.48 20.56
CA PRO A 22 -5.94 -1.88 20.94
C PRO A 22 -4.76 -2.60 20.26
N THR A 23 -3.54 -2.13 20.50
CA THR A 23 -2.32 -2.65 19.84
C THR A 23 -2.06 -4.12 20.23
N ASP A 24 -2.40 -4.51 21.46
CA ASP A 24 -2.34 -5.86 22.01
C ASP A 24 -3.22 -6.90 21.28
N ARG A 25 -4.13 -6.44 20.43
CA ARG A 25 -5.02 -7.27 19.60
C ARG A 25 -4.90 -6.96 18.11
N THR A 26 -3.85 -6.22 17.73
CA THR A 26 -3.60 -5.75 16.37
C THR A 26 -2.42 -6.49 15.75
N ALA A 27 -2.60 -6.96 14.52
CA ALA A 27 -1.49 -7.38 13.67
C ALA A 27 -1.10 -6.26 12.72
N VAL A 28 0.20 -5.97 12.59
CA VAL A 28 0.72 -4.98 11.64
C VAL A 28 1.39 -5.70 10.47
N VAL A 29 1.00 -5.39 9.24
CA VAL A 29 1.61 -5.92 8.02
C VAL A 29 2.53 -4.87 7.43
N VAL A 30 3.81 -5.21 7.25
CA VAL A 30 4.83 -4.31 6.72
C VAL A 30 5.53 -4.98 5.54
N PRO A 31 5.04 -4.78 4.29
CA PRO A 31 5.61 -5.43 3.12
C PRO A 31 7.02 -4.94 2.82
N MET A 32 7.94 -5.88 2.55
CA MET A 32 9.34 -5.59 2.29
C MET A 32 9.85 -6.35 1.06
N THR A 33 10.83 -5.76 0.41
CA THR A 33 11.68 -6.42 -0.58
C THR A 33 13.12 -6.48 -0.06
N GLU A 34 14.02 -7.12 -0.80
CA GLU A 34 15.46 -7.07 -0.51
C GLU A 34 16.01 -5.65 -0.32
N ARG A 35 15.36 -4.63 -0.89
CA ARG A 35 15.83 -3.23 -0.90
C ARG A 35 15.68 -2.55 0.44
N GLU A 36 14.74 -2.99 1.27
CA GLU A 36 14.50 -2.43 2.59
C GLU A 36 15.52 -2.96 3.62
N TYR A 37 16.34 -3.95 3.26
CA TYR A 37 17.36 -4.54 4.12
C TYR A 37 18.36 -3.48 4.64
N GLY A 38 18.39 -3.26 5.96
CA GLY A 38 19.30 -2.30 6.60
C GLY A 38 19.10 -0.84 6.18
N GLY A 39 17.94 -0.51 5.60
CA GLY A 39 17.61 0.86 5.22
C GLY A 39 17.12 1.67 6.41
N LEU A 40 17.62 2.91 6.58
CA LEU A 40 17.26 3.78 7.71
C LEU A 40 15.75 4.00 7.87
N ALA A 41 14.99 4.07 6.77
CA ALA A 41 13.54 4.19 6.83
C ALA A 41 12.90 2.94 7.44
N ALA A 42 13.31 1.75 6.99
CA ALA A 42 12.78 0.49 7.49
C ALA A 42 13.18 0.26 8.96
N GLU A 43 14.43 0.59 9.34
CA GLU A 43 14.88 0.58 10.74
C GLU A 43 14.05 1.52 11.61
N GLY A 44 13.75 2.73 11.12
CA GLY A 44 12.89 3.69 11.81
C GLY A 44 11.47 3.16 12.02
N VAL A 45 10.87 2.59 10.98
CA VAL A 45 9.53 1.95 11.07
C VAL A 45 9.52 0.84 12.11
N LEU A 46 10.48 -0.08 12.06
CA LEU A 46 10.57 -1.20 13.01
C LEU A 46 10.81 -0.71 14.45
N SER A 47 11.69 0.27 14.65
CA SER A 47 11.96 0.86 15.96
C SER A 47 10.73 1.57 16.57
N GLU A 48 9.97 2.30 15.76
CA GLU A 48 8.73 2.92 16.23
C GLU A 48 7.65 1.85 16.51
N LEU A 49 7.63 0.74 15.78
CA LEU A 49 6.74 -0.39 16.09
C LEU A 49 7.11 -1.09 17.40
N GLU A 50 8.39 -1.17 17.80
CA GLU A 50 8.78 -1.66 19.14
C GLU A 50 8.13 -0.81 20.23
N ALA A 51 8.07 0.51 20.04
CA ALA A 51 7.42 1.42 20.97
C ALA A 51 5.89 1.30 20.98
N VAL A 52 5.29 0.87 19.87
CA VAL A 52 3.84 0.64 19.73
C VAL A 52 3.41 -0.70 20.37
N ASP A 53 4.30 -1.69 20.37
CA ASP A 53 4.08 -3.04 20.91
C ASP A 53 2.78 -3.69 20.38
N PRO A 54 2.65 -3.90 19.05
CA PRO A 54 1.51 -4.61 18.50
C PRO A 54 1.58 -6.11 18.83
N ALA A 55 0.43 -6.79 18.84
CA ALA A 55 0.33 -8.22 19.13
C ALA A 55 1.29 -9.08 18.27
N ARG A 56 1.47 -8.68 17.00
CA ARG A 56 2.49 -9.22 16.10
C ARG A 56 2.71 -8.33 14.88
N VAL A 57 3.86 -8.49 14.23
CA VAL A 57 4.20 -7.85 12.97
C VAL A 57 4.47 -8.92 11.91
N VAL A 58 3.77 -8.85 10.78
CA VAL A 58 3.94 -9.79 9.66
C VAL A 58 4.68 -9.11 8.51
N ILE A 59 5.81 -9.67 8.11
CA ILE A 59 6.66 -9.18 7.03
C ILE A 59 6.51 -10.11 5.82
N PRO A 60 5.66 -9.78 4.84
CA PRO A 60 5.71 -10.45 3.55
C PRO A 60 6.96 -9.97 2.79
N LEU A 61 7.96 -10.84 2.73
CA LEU A 61 9.27 -10.58 2.15
C LEU A 61 9.36 -11.10 0.71
N ARG A 62 9.72 -10.22 -0.21
CA ARG A 62 10.09 -10.58 -1.58
C ARG A 62 11.57 -10.30 -1.82
N ALA A 63 12.37 -11.36 -1.76
CA ALA A 63 13.82 -11.31 -1.91
C ALA A 63 14.33 -12.57 -2.63
N PRO A 64 15.50 -12.51 -3.30
CA PRO A 64 16.15 -13.70 -3.83
C PRO A 64 16.62 -14.60 -2.67
N PRO A 65 16.76 -15.92 -2.88
CA PRO A 65 17.06 -16.89 -1.82
C PRO A 65 18.25 -16.52 -0.93
N GLU A 66 19.33 -16.05 -1.54
CA GLU A 66 20.58 -15.67 -0.85
C GLU A 66 20.43 -14.50 0.12
N ALA A 67 19.44 -13.63 -0.09
CA ALA A 67 19.17 -12.48 0.77
C ALA A 67 18.27 -12.84 1.95
N VAL A 68 17.51 -13.94 1.89
CA VAL A 68 16.49 -14.28 2.90
C VAL A 68 17.09 -14.53 4.27
N GLY A 69 18.18 -15.31 4.35
CA GLY A 69 18.86 -15.61 5.61
C GLY A 69 19.35 -14.34 6.32
N PRO A 70 20.23 -13.54 5.69
CA PRO A 70 20.67 -12.26 6.24
C PRO A 70 19.52 -11.33 6.62
N PHE A 71 18.46 -11.27 5.80
CA PHE A 71 17.27 -10.45 6.10
C PHE A 71 16.58 -10.89 7.39
N CYS A 72 16.41 -12.19 7.61
CA CYS A 72 15.84 -12.71 8.85
C CYS A 72 16.74 -12.40 10.06
N GLU A 73 18.07 -12.55 9.93
CA GLU A 73 19.02 -12.22 11.00
C GLU A 73 18.96 -10.73 11.39
N TRP A 74 18.78 -9.84 10.41
CA TRP A 74 18.58 -8.41 10.68
C TRP A 74 17.25 -8.15 11.37
N LEU A 75 16.16 -8.79 10.92
CA LEU A 75 14.85 -8.67 11.57
C LEU A 75 14.85 -9.20 13.01
N ASP A 76 15.62 -10.25 13.31
CA ASP A 76 15.78 -10.80 14.66
C ASP A 76 16.50 -9.84 15.64
N SER A 77 17.08 -8.74 15.14
CA SER A 77 17.71 -7.71 15.98
C SER A 77 16.72 -6.75 16.64
N PHE A 78 15.45 -6.76 16.22
CA PHE A 78 14.38 -5.92 16.77
C PHE A 78 13.57 -6.69 17.82
N ASP A 79 13.17 -6.01 18.90
CA ASP A 79 12.31 -6.53 19.98
C ASP A 79 10.83 -6.51 19.56
N LEU A 80 10.52 -7.25 18.49
CA LEU A 80 9.19 -7.38 17.91
C LEU A 80 8.80 -8.85 17.78
N SER A 81 7.52 -9.15 18.01
CA SER A 81 6.95 -10.45 17.63
C SER A 81 6.77 -10.53 16.11
N LEU A 82 7.85 -10.84 15.39
CA LEU A 82 7.90 -10.87 13.93
C LEU A 82 7.54 -12.24 13.35
N GLU A 83 6.74 -12.22 12.28
CA GLU A 83 6.45 -13.37 11.43
C GLU A 83 6.83 -13.04 9.99
N VAL A 84 7.83 -13.72 9.44
CA VAL A 84 8.27 -13.51 8.05
C VAL A 84 7.58 -14.50 7.13
N ILE A 85 7.12 -14.03 5.97
CA ILE A 85 6.62 -14.88 4.89
C ILE A 85 7.49 -14.60 3.66
N TRP A 86 8.33 -15.56 3.27
CA TRP A 86 9.05 -15.44 2.01
C TRP A 86 8.11 -15.70 0.82
N CYS A 87 7.55 -14.62 0.28
CA CYS A 87 6.49 -14.65 -0.74
C CYS A 87 6.93 -15.23 -2.09
N SER A 88 8.24 -15.28 -2.34
CA SER A 88 8.85 -15.92 -3.51
C SER A 88 9.48 -17.29 -3.19
N GLY A 89 9.20 -17.85 -2.02
CA GLY A 89 9.63 -19.18 -1.62
C GLY A 89 9.10 -20.27 -2.58
N PRO A 90 9.91 -21.31 -2.91
CA PRO A 90 9.51 -22.36 -3.84
C PRO A 90 8.25 -23.13 -3.42
N ARG A 91 8.07 -23.44 -2.12
CA ARG A 91 6.88 -24.16 -1.64
C ARG A 91 5.65 -23.27 -1.61
N VAL A 92 5.80 -22.00 -1.22
CA VAL A 92 4.69 -21.01 -1.31
C VAL A 92 4.24 -20.86 -2.77
N THR A 93 5.19 -20.71 -3.70
CA THR A 93 4.92 -20.60 -5.13
C THR A 93 4.25 -21.85 -5.69
N GLY A 94 4.73 -23.04 -5.31
CA GLY A 94 4.11 -24.31 -5.69
C GLY A 94 2.68 -24.45 -5.17
N LEU A 95 2.45 -24.09 -3.90
CA LEU A 95 1.13 -24.12 -3.30
C LEU A 95 0.16 -23.14 -3.98
N LEU A 96 0.61 -21.94 -4.35
CA LEU A 96 -0.20 -21.03 -5.15
C LEU A 96 -0.54 -21.63 -6.51
N ALA A 97 0.36 -22.38 -7.13
CA ALA A 97 0.14 -22.98 -8.44
C ALA A 97 -0.90 -24.11 -8.37
N ASP A 98 -0.87 -24.91 -7.30
CA ASP A 98 -1.83 -25.99 -7.04
C ASP A 98 -3.28 -25.48 -6.87
N HIS A 99 -3.45 -24.18 -6.61
CA HIS A 99 -4.73 -23.51 -6.45
C HIS A 99 -5.06 -22.52 -7.59
N ASP A 100 -4.30 -22.51 -8.69
CA ASP A 100 -4.44 -21.56 -9.81
C ASP A 100 -4.27 -20.07 -9.41
N LEU A 101 -3.54 -19.81 -8.33
CA LEU A 101 -3.28 -18.47 -7.78
C LEU A 101 -1.87 -17.95 -8.08
N ASN A 102 -1.00 -18.75 -8.71
CA ASN A 102 0.39 -18.38 -9.05
C ASN A 102 0.50 -17.53 -10.34
N GLY A 103 -0.34 -16.50 -10.45
CA GLY A 103 -0.22 -15.46 -11.48
C GLY A 103 0.90 -14.45 -11.18
N GLY A 104 0.78 -13.24 -11.74
CA GLY A 104 1.79 -12.19 -11.56
C GLY A 104 2.15 -11.91 -10.10
N ALA A 105 3.44 -11.71 -9.85
CA ALA A 105 3.98 -11.27 -8.56
C ALA A 105 3.92 -9.75 -8.43
N GLY A 106 3.79 -9.24 -7.20
CA GLY A 106 3.74 -7.81 -6.92
C GLY A 106 3.41 -7.54 -5.45
N LYS A 107 3.51 -6.26 -5.04
CA LYS A 107 3.28 -5.82 -3.65
C LYS A 107 1.93 -6.33 -3.13
N GLY A 108 0.88 -6.23 -3.93
CA GLY A 108 -0.45 -6.68 -3.52
C GLY A 108 -0.58 -8.19 -3.33
N ARG A 109 0.10 -9.03 -4.14
CA ARG A 109 0.17 -10.48 -3.87
C ARG A 109 0.83 -10.78 -2.53
N ASP A 110 1.91 -10.05 -2.23
CA ASP A 110 2.68 -10.25 -1.01
C ASP A 110 1.87 -9.78 0.22
N VAL A 111 1.18 -8.63 0.11
CA VAL A 111 0.19 -8.17 1.10
C VAL A 111 -0.91 -9.22 1.28
N TRP A 112 -1.49 -9.75 0.20
CA TRP A 112 -2.54 -10.77 0.30
C TRP A 112 -2.08 -12.03 1.06
N LEU A 113 -0.86 -12.51 0.83
CA LEU A 113 -0.29 -13.63 1.59
C LEU A 113 -0.18 -13.32 3.09
N ALA A 114 0.27 -12.12 3.44
CA ALA A 114 0.32 -11.66 4.83
C ALA A 114 -1.06 -11.49 5.46
N LEU A 115 -2.04 -10.95 4.73
CA LEU A 115 -3.43 -10.84 5.20
C LEU A 115 -4.01 -12.20 5.59
N GLY A 116 -3.62 -13.26 4.88
CA GLY A 116 -4.01 -14.63 5.24
C GLY A 116 -3.51 -15.08 6.61
N GLN A 117 -2.35 -14.58 7.05
CA GLN A 117 -1.77 -14.94 8.35
C GLN A 117 -2.32 -14.11 9.52
N VAL A 118 -3.16 -13.11 9.23
CA VAL A 118 -3.73 -12.20 10.23
C VAL A 118 -5.25 -12.26 10.31
N LEU A 119 -5.86 -13.30 9.76
CA LEU A 119 -7.32 -13.46 9.77
C LEU A 119 -7.91 -13.70 11.17
N ASP A 120 -7.11 -14.14 12.13
CA ASP A 120 -7.49 -14.28 13.54
C ASP A 120 -7.32 -13.00 14.36
N ALA A 121 -6.67 -11.96 13.81
CA ALA A 121 -6.50 -10.69 14.50
C ALA A 121 -7.82 -9.90 14.49
N ASP A 122 -8.11 -9.19 15.58
CA ASP A 122 -9.30 -8.33 15.64
C ASP A 122 -9.14 -7.11 14.72
N TYR A 123 -7.93 -6.57 14.67
CA TYR A 123 -7.56 -5.43 13.85
C TYR A 123 -6.28 -5.71 13.08
N VAL A 124 -6.22 -5.18 11.86
CA VAL A 124 -5.05 -5.26 11.00
C VAL A 124 -4.71 -3.87 10.52
N VAL A 125 -3.43 -3.53 10.57
CA VAL A 125 -2.89 -2.28 10.03
C VAL A 125 -1.85 -2.62 8.97
N CYS A 126 -1.88 -1.94 7.83
CA CYS A 126 -0.87 -2.06 6.79
C CYS A 126 -0.07 -0.76 6.68
N HIS A 127 1.25 -0.87 6.65
CA HIS A 127 2.17 0.27 6.52
C HIS A 127 3.27 0.00 5.49
N ASP A 128 3.75 1.07 4.86
CA ASP A 128 4.95 1.01 4.03
C ASP A 128 6.23 1.12 4.85
N ALA A 129 7.19 0.26 4.52
CA ALA A 129 8.51 0.21 5.14
C ALA A 129 9.46 1.35 4.72
N ASP A 130 9.08 2.16 3.73
CA ASP A 130 9.94 3.20 3.12
C ASP A 130 9.64 4.63 3.61
N THR A 131 8.94 4.75 4.73
CA THR A 131 8.57 6.02 5.35
C THR A 131 9.73 6.56 6.21
N LYS A 132 10.29 7.73 5.86
CA LYS A 132 11.37 8.37 6.61
C LYS A 132 10.91 9.08 7.88
N THR A 133 9.67 9.54 7.88
CA THR A 133 9.03 10.32 8.93
C THR A 133 7.98 9.49 9.67
N TYR A 134 8.27 8.20 9.85
CA TYR A 134 7.35 7.29 10.51
C TYR A 134 7.24 7.65 11.99
N ASP A 135 6.02 7.78 12.48
CA ASP A 135 5.72 8.16 13.86
C ASP A 135 4.92 7.04 14.54
N ARG A 136 5.31 6.65 15.76
CA ARG A 136 4.61 5.61 16.56
C ARG A 136 3.11 5.82 16.66
N TRP A 137 2.60 7.05 16.56
CA TRP A 137 1.18 7.33 16.67
C TRP A 137 0.40 7.00 15.39
N TYR A 138 1.05 6.68 14.27
CA TYR A 138 0.34 6.29 13.04
C TYR A 138 -0.54 5.05 13.24
N VAL A 139 -0.03 4.00 13.88
CA VAL A 139 -0.81 2.79 14.19
C VAL A 139 -1.99 3.12 15.11
N PRO A 140 -1.80 3.74 16.30
CA PRO A 140 -2.91 4.15 17.15
C PRO A 140 -3.95 5.05 16.48
N ARG A 141 -3.51 6.01 15.67
CA ARG A 141 -4.38 6.94 14.94
C ARG A 141 -5.26 6.19 13.92
N LEU A 142 -4.70 5.25 13.17
CA LEU A 142 -5.47 4.43 12.21
C LEU A 142 -6.45 3.48 12.90
N LEU A 143 -6.09 2.95 14.07
CA LEU A 143 -6.95 2.06 14.86
C LEU A 143 -8.10 2.80 15.54
N PHE A 144 -7.93 4.08 15.85
CA PHE A 144 -8.90 4.84 16.64
C PHE A 144 -10.32 4.81 16.06
N PRO A 145 -10.57 5.07 14.75
CA PRO A 145 -11.93 4.96 14.21
C PRO A 145 -12.54 3.56 14.32
N LEU A 146 -11.73 2.50 14.25
CA LEU A 146 -12.21 1.11 14.33
C LEU A 146 -12.78 0.82 15.72
N GLN A 147 -12.15 1.33 16.78
CA GLN A 147 -12.70 1.25 18.14
C GLN A 147 -14.01 2.01 18.33
N HIS A 148 -14.32 2.93 17.41
CA HIS A 148 -15.53 3.76 17.41
C HIS A 148 -16.57 3.28 16.39
N GLY A 149 -16.49 2.01 15.98
CA GLY A 149 -17.52 1.34 15.18
C GLY A 149 -17.31 1.38 13.66
N HIS A 150 -16.19 1.94 13.19
CA HIS A 150 -15.81 1.85 11.77
C HIS A 150 -15.18 0.48 11.49
N SER A 151 -15.23 0.05 10.23
CA SER A 151 -14.60 -1.20 9.78
C SER A 151 -13.35 -0.96 8.94
N PHE A 152 -13.19 0.24 8.39
CA PHE A 152 -12.06 0.64 7.56
C PHE A 152 -11.58 2.05 7.90
N THR A 153 -10.26 2.24 7.96
CA THR A 153 -9.61 3.53 8.14
C THR A 153 -8.51 3.71 7.10
N LYS A 154 -8.48 4.85 6.41
CA LYS A 154 -7.40 5.22 5.48
C LYS A 154 -6.53 6.33 6.06
N GLY A 155 -5.21 6.22 5.97
CA GLY A 155 -4.32 7.34 6.26
C GLY A 155 -4.37 8.39 5.14
N TYR A 156 -4.27 9.67 5.48
CA TYR A 156 -3.97 10.71 4.51
C TYR A 156 -2.91 11.67 5.06
N TYR A 157 -2.13 12.25 4.16
CA TYR A 157 -1.02 13.14 4.50
C TYR A 157 -0.65 14.01 3.31
N ALA A 158 0.06 15.10 3.58
CA ALA A 158 0.68 15.90 2.54
C ALA A 158 2.04 15.31 2.14
N ARG A 159 2.31 15.27 0.83
CA ARG A 159 3.62 14.89 0.28
C ARG A 159 4.31 16.13 -0.30
N VAL A 160 4.99 16.85 0.58
CA VAL A 160 5.73 18.06 0.25
C VAL A 160 7.10 17.95 0.90
N GLU A 161 8.15 17.89 0.09
CA GLU A 161 9.53 17.84 0.56
C GLU A 161 10.44 18.44 -0.53
N ASN A 162 11.70 18.73 -0.21
CA ASN A 162 12.68 19.29 -1.17
C ASN A 162 12.14 20.50 -1.95
N ASN A 163 11.30 21.33 -1.33
CA ASN A 163 10.64 22.48 -1.95
C ASN A 163 9.69 22.13 -3.11
N GLN A 164 9.14 20.92 -3.18
CA GLN A 164 8.33 20.43 -4.30
C GLN A 164 7.05 19.69 -3.87
N LEU A 165 6.05 19.68 -4.77
CA LEU A 165 4.82 18.90 -4.63
C LEU A 165 4.99 17.48 -5.20
N TYR A 166 4.86 16.45 -4.37
CA TYR A 166 4.95 15.05 -4.80
C TYR A 166 3.57 14.42 -5.05
N GLY A 167 3.56 13.13 -5.41
CA GLY A 167 2.32 12.38 -5.64
C GLY A 167 1.65 12.64 -6.99
N ARG A 168 2.44 12.80 -8.07
CA ARG A 168 1.92 13.04 -9.45
C ARG A 168 0.79 12.10 -9.84
N LEU A 169 0.89 10.80 -9.52
CA LEU A 169 -0.15 9.83 -9.84
C LEU A 169 -1.49 10.14 -9.14
N PHE A 170 -1.46 10.65 -7.91
CA PHE A 170 -2.67 11.11 -7.23
C PHE A 170 -3.16 12.44 -7.80
N ARG A 171 -2.26 13.45 -7.84
CA ARG A 171 -2.57 14.84 -8.20
C ARG A 171 -3.03 15.01 -9.64
N LEU A 172 -2.39 14.30 -10.57
CA LEU A 172 -2.59 14.50 -12.01
C LEU A 172 -3.41 13.39 -12.67
N PHE A 173 -3.49 12.20 -12.08
CA PHE A 173 -4.26 11.09 -12.66
C PHE A 173 -5.51 10.77 -11.83
N TYR A 174 -5.36 10.24 -10.61
CA TYR A 174 -6.49 9.77 -9.81
C TYR A 174 -7.53 10.87 -9.54
N ALA A 175 -7.12 12.00 -8.95
CA ALA A 175 -8.07 13.04 -8.55
C ALA A 175 -8.79 13.69 -9.76
N PRO A 176 -8.08 14.05 -10.85
CA PRO A 176 -8.76 14.55 -12.06
C PRO A 176 -9.66 13.50 -12.73
N LEU A 177 -9.27 12.22 -12.73
CA LEU A 177 -10.08 11.15 -13.32
C LEU A 177 -11.37 10.91 -12.52
N ILE A 178 -11.29 10.84 -11.20
CA ILE A 178 -12.48 10.76 -10.34
C ILE A 178 -13.37 11.98 -10.53
N ARG A 179 -12.80 13.20 -10.61
CA ARG A 179 -13.57 14.41 -10.91
C ARG A 179 -14.29 14.34 -12.26
N THR A 180 -13.63 13.76 -13.27
CA THR A 180 -14.21 13.56 -14.60
C THR A 180 -15.39 12.60 -14.55
N LEU A 181 -15.24 11.45 -13.87
CA LEU A 181 -16.32 10.48 -13.69
C LEU A 181 -17.49 11.05 -12.88
N ALA A 182 -17.21 11.85 -11.85
CA ALA A 182 -18.24 12.49 -11.03
C ALA A 182 -19.09 13.50 -11.81
N ASP A 183 -18.55 14.10 -12.89
CA ASP A 183 -19.32 14.97 -13.77
C ASP A 183 -20.21 14.16 -14.77
N GLU A 184 -20.05 12.83 -14.85
CA GLU A 184 -20.77 11.94 -15.79
C GLU A 184 -21.80 11.02 -15.11
N THR A 185 -21.62 10.71 -13.83
CA THR A 185 -22.48 9.78 -13.10
C THR A 185 -22.70 10.20 -11.65
N ASP A 186 -23.91 9.99 -11.15
CA ASP A 186 -24.27 10.15 -9.74
C ASP A 186 -24.09 8.84 -8.93
N ALA A 187 -23.32 7.88 -9.46
CA ALA A 187 -23.12 6.60 -8.81
C ALA A 187 -22.37 6.77 -7.47
N PRO A 188 -22.89 6.24 -6.34
CA PRO A 188 -22.29 6.50 -5.03
C PRO A 188 -20.85 5.97 -4.87
N ILE A 189 -20.42 4.99 -5.67
CA ILE A 189 -19.03 4.54 -5.68
C ILE A 189 -18.06 5.66 -6.08
N VAL A 190 -18.44 6.52 -7.03
CA VAL A 190 -17.58 7.64 -7.47
C VAL A 190 -17.48 8.68 -6.37
N ASP A 191 -18.61 8.99 -5.71
CA ASP A 191 -18.62 9.85 -4.53
C ASP A 191 -17.75 9.30 -3.39
N TYR A 192 -17.83 7.98 -3.13
CA TYR A 192 -17.01 7.31 -2.13
C TYR A 192 -15.51 7.44 -2.44
N LEU A 193 -15.10 7.13 -3.68
CA LEU A 193 -13.71 7.26 -4.11
C LEU A 193 -13.22 8.72 -4.07
N SER A 194 -14.11 9.69 -4.30
CA SER A 194 -13.79 11.13 -4.24
C SER A 194 -13.62 11.67 -2.82
N ALA A 195 -14.15 10.97 -1.80
CA ALA A 195 -14.16 11.44 -0.42
C ALA A 195 -12.79 11.33 0.28
N PHE A 196 -11.86 10.57 -0.28
CA PHE A 196 -10.53 10.36 0.29
C PHE A 196 -9.57 11.48 -0.11
N ARG A 197 -8.97 12.14 0.89
CA ARG A 197 -7.98 13.21 0.70
C ARG A 197 -6.70 12.73 0.03
N TYR A 198 -6.34 11.46 0.26
CA TYR A 198 -5.22 10.80 -0.40
C TYR A 198 -5.49 9.30 -0.59
N ALA A 199 -6.34 8.96 -1.56
CA ALA A 199 -6.79 7.59 -1.83
C ALA A 199 -5.66 6.57 -2.09
N LEU A 200 -4.52 7.05 -2.60
CA LEU A 200 -3.35 6.23 -2.94
C LEU A 200 -2.34 6.07 -1.77
N ALA A 201 -2.66 6.51 -0.55
CA ALA A 201 -1.85 6.18 0.62
C ALA A 201 -1.70 4.66 0.78
N GLY A 202 -0.52 4.16 1.15
CA GLY A 202 -0.33 2.75 1.50
C GLY A 202 -0.97 2.39 2.84
N GLU A 203 -1.11 3.39 3.71
CA GLU A 203 -1.49 3.27 5.11
C GLU A 203 -3.00 3.08 5.26
N PHE A 204 -3.40 1.95 5.83
CA PHE A 204 -4.79 1.71 6.21
C PHE A 204 -4.89 0.75 7.40
N ALA A 205 -6.04 0.78 8.06
CA ALA A 205 -6.43 -0.20 9.05
C ALA A 205 -7.83 -0.74 8.76
N ALA A 206 -8.06 -1.98 9.18
CA ALA A 206 -9.35 -2.64 9.01
C ALA A 206 -9.61 -3.63 10.15
N THR A 207 -10.86 -3.99 10.36
CA THR A 207 -11.21 -5.14 11.20
C THR A 207 -10.77 -6.43 10.51
N GLY A 208 -10.45 -7.48 11.29
CA GLY A 208 -10.13 -8.80 10.74
C GLY A 208 -11.25 -9.36 9.86
N GLU A 209 -12.52 -9.06 10.20
CA GLU A 209 -13.67 -9.43 9.39
C GLU A 209 -13.61 -8.78 7.99
N LEU A 210 -13.32 -7.48 7.90
CA LEU A 210 -13.20 -6.80 6.61
C LEU A 210 -12.02 -7.34 5.81
N ILE A 211 -10.86 -7.56 6.45
CA ILE A 211 -9.66 -8.14 5.81
C ILE A 211 -9.98 -9.46 5.11
N SER A 212 -10.78 -10.33 5.74
CA SER A 212 -11.13 -11.63 5.16
C SER A 212 -11.88 -11.54 3.83
N LYS A 213 -12.53 -10.39 3.55
CA LYS A 213 -13.38 -10.13 2.39
C LYS A 213 -12.68 -9.38 1.25
N LEU A 214 -11.43 -8.93 1.44
CA LEU A 214 -10.72 -8.13 0.44
C LEU A 214 -10.23 -8.98 -0.75
N ARG A 215 -10.57 -8.56 -1.98
CA ARG A 215 -10.08 -9.10 -3.25
C ARG A 215 -8.92 -8.26 -3.74
N VAL A 216 -7.72 -8.70 -3.38
CA VAL A 216 -6.51 -7.88 -3.50
C VAL A 216 -5.97 -7.85 -4.94
N GLN A 217 -5.69 -6.65 -5.47
CA GLN A 217 -4.91 -6.52 -6.72
C GLN A 217 -3.49 -7.08 -6.54
N ARG A 218 -2.93 -7.72 -7.56
CA ARG A 218 -1.62 -8.39 -7.43
C ARG A 218 -0.44 -7.42 -7.35
N SER A 219 -0.53 -6.27 -7.99
CA SER A 219 0.56 -5.30 -8.13
C SER A 219 0.07 -3.90 -7.72
N TRP A 220 0.36 -2.88 -8.53
CA TRP A 220 -0.18 -1.53 -8.40
C TRP A 220 -1.70 -1.49 -8.50
N GLY A 221 -2.32 -0.47 -7.89
CA GLY A 221 -3.78 -0.35 -7.80
C GLY A 221 -4.40 -1.12 -6.63
N LEU A 222 -3.59 -1.77 -5.79
CA LEU A 222 -3.99 -2.37 -4.51
C LEU A 222 -4.85 -1.41 -3.70
N GLU A 223 -4.39 -0.17 -3.54
CA GLU A 223 -5.05 0.82 -2.71
C GLU A 223 -6.47 1.09 -3.21
N ILE A 224 -6.65 1.19 -4.53
CA ILE A 224 -7.96 1.44 -5.16
C ILE A 224 -8.87 0.22 -5.06
N GLY A 225 -8.33 -0.98 -5.29
CA GLY A 225 -9.09 -2.23 -5.10
C GLY A 225 -9.60 -2.36 -3.66
N THR A 226 -8.75 -2.08 -2.67
CA THR A 226 -9.12 -2.05 -1.25
C THR A 226 -10.21 -1.04 -0.96
N LEU A 227 -10.19 0.16 -1.57
CA LEU A 227 -11.28 1.13 -1.42
C LEU A 227 -12.59 0.61 -2.01
N GLY A 228 -12.56 -0.08 -3.15
CA GLY A 228 -13.73 -0.70 -3.75
C GLY A 228 -14.36 -1.77 -2.84
N ASP A 229 -13.55 -2.66 -2.28
CA ASP A 229 -14.07 -3.68 -1.36
C ASP A 229 -14.49 -3.08 0.00
N ALA A 230 -13.80 -2.04 0.48
CA ALA A 230 -14.23 -1.28 1.65
C ALA A 230 -15.61 -0.61 1.41
N TYR A 231 -15.86 -0.07 0.22
CA TYR A 231 -17.19 0.43 -0.14
C TYR A 231 -18.23 -0.71 -0.13
N ALA A 232 -17.91 -1.85 -0.73
CA ALA A 232 -18.82 -3.00 -0.81
C ALA A 232 -19.20 -3.59 0.56
N HIS A 233 -18.30 -3.51 1.55
CA HIS A 233 -18.47 -4.20 2.83
C HIS A 233 -18.64 -3.28 4.05
N ALA A 234 -18.08 -2.07 4.02
CA ALA A 234 -18.19 -1.08 5.09
C ALA A 234 -19.08 0.11 4.70
N GLY A 235 -19.15 0.46 3.40
CA GLY A 235 -19.89 1.62 2.91
C GLY A 235 -19.35 2.95 3.46
N PHE A 236 -20.10 4.03 3.32
CA PHE A 236 -19.70 5.34 3.86
C PHE A 236 -19.62 5.34 5.39
N ASP A 237 -20.65 4.80 6.05
CA ASP A 237 -20.79 4.85 7.52
C ASP A 237 -19.72 4.02 8.23
N GLY A 238 -19.24 2.94 7.60
CA GLY A 238 -18.19 2.08 8.15
C GLY A 238 -16.77 2.53 7.80
N THR A 239 -16.61 3.66 7.12
CA THR A 239 -15.31 4.14 6.61
C THR A 239 -14.91 5.45 7.24
N ALA A 240 -13.64 5.52 7.65
CA ALA A 240 -12.99 6.73 8.10
C ALA A 240 -11.68 7.00 7.35
N GLN A 241 -11.20 8.23 7.44
CA GLN A 241 -9.84 8.61 7.10
C GLN A 241 -9.21 9.43 8.23
N VAL A 242 -7.89 9.33 8.41
CA VAL A 242 -7.16 9.96 9.52
C VAL A 242 -5.94 10.68 8.98
N ASP A 243 -5.74 11.90 9.47
CA ASP A 243 -4.55 12.71 9.22
C ASP A 243 -3.33 12.09 9.89
N LEU A 244 -2.33 11.77 9.09
CA LEU A 244 -1.02 11.29 9.55
C LEU A 244 0.04 12.41 9.44
N GLY A 245 -0.36 13.64 9.14
CA GLY A 245 0.55 14.79 9.10
C GLY A 245 1.32 14.92 7.79
N ALA A 246 2.62 15.17 7.89
CA ALA A 246 3.52 15.30 6.75
C ALA A 246 4.35 14.03 6.58
N TYR A 247 4.41 13.51 5.35
CA TYR A 247 4.96 12.18 5.07
C TYR A 247 6.04 12.29 4.00
N GLU A 248 7.27 12.05 4.40
CA GLU A 248 8.45 11.94 3.54
C GLU A 248 8.73 10.46 3.26
N HIS A 249 8.72 10.09 1.97
CA HIS A 249 9.09 8.74 1.56
C HIS A 249 10.55 8.73 1.14
N ASP A 250 11.18 7.56 1.21
CA ASP A 250 12.41 7.39 0.47
C ASP A 250 12.14 7.49 -1.04
N HIS A 251 12.52 8.64 -1.61
CA HIS A 251 12.34 8.96 -3.02
C HIS A 251 13.12 8.01 -3.91
N ARG A 252 12.50 6.89 -4.18
CA ARG A 252 12.76 6.08 -5.35
C ARG A 252 12.34 6.93 -6.53
N ALA A 253 13.31 7.34 -7.34
CA ALA A 253 13.03 7.75 -8.70
C ALA A 253 12.33 6.57 -9.37
N VAL A 254 10.99 6.60 -9.44
CA VAL A 254 10.26 5.84 -10.45
C VAL A 254 10.86 6.35 -11.76
N SER A 255 11.69 5.51 -12.37
CA SER A 255 12.64 5.91 -13.40
C SER A 255 11.91 6.47 -14.61
N GLY A 256 11.83 7.80 -14.68
CA GLY A 256 11.29 8.55 -15.79
C GLY A 256 9.78 8.34 -16.06
N PRO A 257 9.26 8.97 -17.12
CA PRO A 257 7.85 8.90 -17.51
C PRO A 257 7.34 7.46 -17.69
N ALA A 258 8.20 6.53 -18.10
CA ALA A 258 7.82 5.14 -18.39
C ALA A 258 7.35 4.36 -17.13
N GLY A 259 8.06 4.48 -16.01
CA GLY A 259 7.66 3.78 -14.78
C GLY A 259 6.35 4.31 -14.19
N LEU A 260 6.13 5.63 -14.28
CA LEU A 260 4.87 6.25 -13.87
C LEU A 260 3.71 5.85 -14.79
N SER A 261 3.95 5.70 -16.09
CA SER A 261 2.93 5.22 -17.03
C SER A 261 2.49 3.79 -16.75
N GLU A 262 3.42 2.86 -16.43
CA GLU A 262 3.05 1.50 -16.02
C GLU A 262 2.20 1.48 -14.75
N MET A 263 2.59 2.26 -13.74
CA MET A 263 1.79 2.45 -12.52
C MET A 263 0.41 3.03 -12.84
N CYS A 264 0.36 4.00 -13.73
CA CYS A 264 -0.86 4.67 -14.16
C CYS A 264 -1.83 3.69 -14.83
N THR A 265 -1.37 2.86 -15.76
CA THR A 265 -2.18 1.80 -16.38
C THR A 265 -2.80 0.90 -15.32
N ALA A 266 -2.01 0.41 -14.36
CA ALA A 266 -2.52 -0.49 -13.32
C ALA A 266 -3.50 0.20 -12.35
N VAL A 267 -3.27 1.45 -11.98
CA VAL A 267 -4.22 2.24 -11.17
C VAL A 267 -5.50 2.52 -11.95
N GLY A 268 -5.41 2.84 -13.23
CA GLY A 268 -6.54 3.02 -14.13
C GLY A 268 -7.38 1.75 -14.24
N ASP A 269 -6.74 0.62 -14.54
CA ASP A 269 -7.38 -0.70 -14.58
C ASP A 269 -8.12 -1.02 -13.27
N ALA A 270 -7.49 -0.78 -12.12
CA ALA A 270 -8.10 -1.01 -10.81
C ALA A 270 -9.32 -0.10 -10.58
N LEU A 271 -9.19 1.20 -10.87
CA LEU A 271 -10.26 2.18 -10.71
C LEU A 271 -11.44 1.84 -11.61
N PHE A 272 -11.18 1.59 -12.90
CA PHE A 272 -12.23 1.26 -13.85
C PHE A 272 -12.93 -0.04 -13.48
N ARG A 273 -12.19 -1.06 -13.04
CA ARG A 273 -12.81 -2.28 -12.53
C ARG A 273 -13.70 -2.02 -11.32
N VAL A 274 -13.25 -1.21 -10.36
CA VAL A 274 -14.05 -0.87 -9.17
C VAL A 274 -15.35 -0.17 -9.58
N VAL A 275 -15.30 0.85 -10.45
CA VAL A 275 -16.52 1.54 -10.85
C VAL A 275 -17.44 0.65 -11.70
N SER A 276 -16.89 -0.21 -12.57
CA SER A 276 -17.67 -1.20 -13.33
C SER A 276 -18.32 -2.27 -12.45
N ASP A 277 -17.62 -2.80 -11.44
CA ASP A 277 -18.17 -3.73 -10.43
C ASP A 277 -19.40 -3.13 -9.73
N HIS A 278 -19.47 -1.79 -9.66
CA HIS A 278 -20.56 -1.02 -9.06
C HIS A 278 -21.50 -0.37 -10.08
N GLY A 279 -21.51 -0.86 -11.33
CA GLY A 279 -22.52 -0.52 -12.34
C GLY A 279 -22.29 0.78 -13.10
N VAL A 280 -21.09 1.38 -13.03
CA VAL A 280 -20.69 2.50 -13.87
C VAL A 280 -20.07 1.97 -15.16
N ASP A 281 -20.51 2.49 -16.30
CA ASP A 281 -19.94 2.18 -17.62
C ASP A 281 -19.38 3.47 -18.22
N PRO A 282 -18.08 3.77 -18.01
CA PRO A 282 -17.47 4.99 -18.55
C PRO A 282 -17.46 5.00 -20.08
N ASP A 283 -17.70 6.17 -20.68
CA ASP A 283 -17.53 6.35 -22.13
C ASP A 283 -16.04 6.52 -22.48
N TYR A 284 -15.34 5.40 -22.64
CA TYR A 284 -13.90 5.36 -22.90
C TYR A 284 -13.47 6.08 -24.18
N ASP A 285 -14.36 6.23 -25.18
CA ASP A 285 -14.04 6.90 -26.44
C ASP A 285 -13.76 8.39 -26.23
N THR A 286 -14.40 9.01 -25.23
CA THR A 286 -14.28 10.44 -24.95
C THR A 286 -13.64 10.75 -23.59
N LEU A 287 -13.55 9.77 -22.71
CA LEU A 287 -13.05 9.91 -21.34
C LEU A 287 -11.64 10.50 -21.29
N ALA A 288 -10.70 10.03 -22.13
CA ALA A 288 -9.32 10.51 -22.11
C ALA A 288 -9.22 12.03 -22.40
N GLY A 289 -10.04 12.54 -23.33
CA GLY A 289 -10.10 13.96 -23.66
C GLY A 289 -10.73 14.81 -22.55
N ARG A 290 -11.79 14.29 -21.91
CA ARG A 290 -12.44 14.96 -20.76
C ARG A 290 -11.50 14.99 -19.54
N TYR A 291 -10.85 13.86 -19.25
CA TYR A 291 -9.82 13.74 -18.22
C TYR A 291 -8.72 14.79 -18.41
N ARG A 292 -8.15 14.88 -19.62
CA ARG A 292 -7.10 15.86 -19.92
C ARG A 292 -7.54 17.29 -19.62
N SER A 293 -8.76 17.64 -20.03
CA SER A 293 -9.33 18.97 -19.79
C SER A 293 -9.50 19.28 -18.29
N VAL A 294 -9.83 18.28 -17.48
CA VAL A 294 -9.95 18.42 -16.02
C VAL A 294 -8.57 18.48 -15.38
N ALA A 295 -7.63 17.62 -15.78
CA ALA A 295 -6.28 17.55 -15.24
C ALA A 295 -5.47 18.83 -15.54
N GLU A 296 -5.64 19.45 -16.71
CA GLU A 296 -5.00 20.74 -17.03
C GLU A 296 -5.45 21.85 -16.06
N ARG A 297 -6.72 21.84 -15.60
CA ARG A 297 -7.18 22.78 -14.57
C ARG A 297 -6.55 22.51 -13.20
N PHE A 298 -6.34 21.23 -12.86
CA PHE A 298 -5.62 20.86 -11.63
C PHE A 298 -4.17 21.37 -11.68
N VAL A 299 -3.50 21.29 -12.84
CA VAL A 299 -2.14 21.86 -12.99
C VAL A 299 -2.12 23.35 -12.72
N ASP A 300 -3.11 24.10 -13.21
CA ASP A 300 -3.20 25.54 -12.95
C ASP A 300 -3.46 25.85 -11.47
N GLN A 301 -4.30 25.05 -10.80
CA GLN A 301 -4.56 25.17 -9.36
C GLN A 301 -3.31 24.89 -8.52
N TYR A 302 -2.59 23.81 -8.81
CA TYR A 302 -1.33 23.48 -8.14
C TYR A 302 -0.24 24.50 -8.45
N ALA A 303 -0.21 25.12 -9.64
CA ALA A 303 0.74 26.18 -9.93
C ALA A 303 0.51 27.42 -9.05
N VAL A 304 -0.74 27.80 -8.82
CA VAL A 304 -1.08 28.90 -7.91
C VAL A 304 -0.74 28.55 -6.46
N ASP A 305 -1.04 27.33 -6.02
CA ASP A 305 -0.73 26.86 -4.66
C ASP A 305 0.78 26.75 -4.41
N ALA A 306 1.53 26.20 -5.36
CA ALA A 306 2.99 26.16 -5.31
C ALA A 306 3.59 27.56 -5.25
N ALA A 307 3.13 28.49 -6.09
CA ALA A 307 3.58 29.88 -6.07
C ALA A 307 3.26 30.60 -4.75
N TYR A 308 2.11 30.31 -4.13
CA TYR A 308 1.75 30.87 -2.82
C TYR A 308 2.68 30.37 -1.70
N ASN A 309 3.12 29.12 -1.78
CA ASN A 309 3.99 28.48 -0.79
C ASN A 309 5.49 28.53 -1.17
N GLU A 310 5.88 29.27 -2.20
CA GLU A 310 7.26 29.41 -2.69
C GLU A 310 7.92 28.06 -3.10
N LEU A 311 7.11 27.10 -3.57
CA LEU A 311 7.56 25.79 -4.03
C LEU A 311 7.98 25.79 -5.51
N ASP A 312 8.98 24.96 -5.84
CA ASP A 312 9.39 24.67 -7.21
C ASP A 312 8.34 23.82 -7.92
N TYR A 313 7.83 24.31 -9.04
CA TYR A 313 6.78 23.65 -9.82
C TYR A 313 6.95 23.95 -11.30
N ASP A 314 6.92 22.91 -12.14
CA ASP A 314 7.02 23.02 -13.60
C ASP A 314 5.67 22.62 -14.26
N PRO A 315 4.79 23.59 -14.56
CA PRO A 315 3.51 23.30 -15.20
C PRO A 315 3.62 22.69 -16.60
N SER A 316 4.76 22.81 -17.28
CA SER A 316 4.96 22.20 -18.60
C SER A 316 5.20 20.71 -18.44
N ASP A 317 6.12 20.33 -17.54
CA ASP A 317 6.42 18.92 -17.25
C ASP A 317 5.18 18.17 -16.73
N GLU A 318 4.37 18.81 -15.89
CA GLU A 318 3.13 18.21 -15.39
C GLU A 318 2.08 17.99 -16.51
N ARG A 319 2.06 18.84 -17.55
CA ARG A 319 1.17 18.66 -18.73
C ARG A 319 1.67 17.57 -19.67
N ASP A 320 2.98 17.43 -19.82
CA ASP A 320 3.58 16.32 -20.57
C ASP A 320 3.24 14.98 -19.88
N GLN A 321 3.31 14.95 -18.55
CA GLN A 321 2.91 13.78 -17.77
C GLN A 321 1.41 13.45 -17.91
N ILE A 322 0.51 14.45 -17.92
CA ILE A 322 -0.93 14.26 -18.19
C ILE A 322 -1.15 13.67 -19.59
N THR A 323 -0.40 14.13 -20.59
CA THR A 323 -0.49 13.58 -21.94
C THR A 323 -0.15 12.09 -21.94
N ALA A 324 0.95 11.70 -21.28
CA ALA A 324 1.33 10.30 -21.13
C ALA A 324 0.28 9.47 -20.36
N TYR A 325 -0.32 10.02 -19.30
CA TYR A 325 -1.40 9.34 -18.57
C TYR A 325 -2.69 9.21 -19.37
N SER A 326 -3.01 10.17 -20.23
CA SER A 326 -4.22 10.08 -21.05
C SER A 326 -4.19 8.91 -22.04
N GLU A 327 -2.98 8.48 -22.44
CA GLU A 327 -2.77 7.33 -23.33
C GLU A 327 -3.01 5.98 -22.64
N THR A 328 -3.03 5.93 -21.30
CA THR A 328 -3.28 4.70 -20.53
C THR A 328 -4.76 4.46 -20.24
N ILE A 329 -5.62 5.48 -20.44
CA ILE A 329 -7.06 5.39 -20.17
C ILE A 329 -7.72 4.47 -21.20
N SER A 330 -8.14 3.30 -20.74
CA SER A 330 -8.81 2.29 -21.55
C SER A 330 -9.68 1.39 -20.66
N GLN A 331 -10.49 0.53 -21.30
CA GLN A 331 -11.26 -0.49 -20.57
C GLN A 331 -10.31 -1.39 -19.76
N PRO A 332 -10.69 -1.77 -18.53
CA PRO A 332 -9.84 -2.60 -17.70
C PRO A 332 -9.63 -3.97 -18.36
N GLY A 333 -8.44 -4.53 -18.21
CA GLY A 333 -8.12 -5.86 -18.72
C GLY A 333 -8.84 -6.98 -17.97
N VAL A 334 -8.36 -8.21 -18.16
CA VAL A 334 -8.88 -9.40 -17.48
C VAL A 334 -8.76 -9.25 -15.96
N ASP A 335 -9.77 -9.73 -15.22
CA ASP A 335 -9.70 -9.73 -13.76
C ASP A 335 -8.68 -10.74 -13.25
N THR A 336 -7.63 -10.21 -12.62
CA THR A 336 -6.51 -10.97 -12.07
C THR A 336 -6.36 -10.76 -10.56
N ARG A 337 -7.33 -10.10 -9.90
CA ARG A 337 -7.36 -9.95 -8.44
C ARG A 337 -7.25 -11.32 -7.79
N LEU A 338 -6.56 -11.35 -6.66
CA LEU A 338 -6.60 -12.49 -5.76
C LEU A 338 -7.99 -12.53 -5.10
N PRO A 339 -8.57 -13.73 -4.89
CA PRO A 339 -9.87 -13.85 -4.25
C PRO A 339 -9.81 -13.40 -2.79
N ALA A 340 -10.97 -13.09 -2.23
CA ALA A 340 -11.10 -12.90 -0.80
C ALA A 340 -10.66 -14.18 -0.05
N TRP A 341 -10.02 -14.03 1.11
CA TRP A 341 -9.59 -15.18 1.91
C TRP A 341 -10.77 -16.03 2.37
N CYS A 342 -11.94 -15.44 2.59
CA CYS A 342 -13.16 -16.19 2.90
C CYS A 342 -13.76 -16.96 1.70
N GLU A 343 -13.25 -16.74 0.48
CA GLU A 343 -13.76 -17.34 -0.76
C GLU A 343 -12.78 -18.33 -1.41
N THR A 344 -11.51 -18.36 -0.96
CA THR A 344 -10.49 -19.26 -1.50
C THR A 344 -10.47 -20.62 -0.79
N THR A 345 -10.11 -21.66 -1.53
CA THR A 345 -9.83 -22.99 -0.96
C THR A 345 -8.41 -23.11 -0.40
N LEU A 346 -7.55 -22.13 -0.67
CA LEU A 346 -6.18 -22.11 -0.14
C LEU A 346 -6.23 -21.92 1.37
N SER A 347 -5.63 -22.85 2.12
CA SER A 347 -5.59 -22.74 3.58
C SER A 347 -4.47 -21.78 4.03
N PRO A 348 -4.77 -20.75 4.85
CA PRO A 348 -3.74 -19.92 5.45
C PRO A 348 -2.70 -20.72 6.23
N VAL A 349 -3.13 -21.76 6.95
CA VAL A 349 -2.24 -22.68 7.69
C VAL A 349 -1.31 -23.45 6.75
N ALA A 350 -1.76 -23.81 5.56
CA ALA A 350 -0.90 -24.45 4.56
C ALA A 350 0.16 -23.46 4.03
N VAL A 351 -0.22 -22.20 3.82
CA VAL A 351 0.72 -21.12 3.46
C VAL A 351 1.75 -20.92 4.57
N ALA A 352 1.34 -20.81 5.83
CA ALA A 352 2.25 -20.69 6.98
C ALA A 352 3.28 -21.83 7.03
N LYS A 353 2.81 -23.08 6.86
CA LYS A 353 3.69 -24.26 6.83
C LYS A 353 4.67 -24.24 5.67
N ALA A 354 4.21 -23.85 4.47
CA ALA A 354 5.06 -23.74 3.29
C ALA A 354 6.13 -22.65 3.48
N ALA A 355 5.72 -21.48 3.98
CA ALA A 355 6.61 -20.35 4.25
C ALA A 355 7.66 -20.70 5.31
N ALA A 356 7.26 -21.32 6.43
CA ALA A 356 8.20 -21.76 7.46
C ALA A 356 9.23 -22.78 6.94
N ALA A 357 8.79 -23.72 6.08
CA ALA A 357 9.69 -24.70 5.47
C ALA A 357 10.64 -24.05 4.43
N ASP A 358 10.20 -23.03 3.70
CA ASP A 358 11.03 -22.27 2.78
C ASP A 358 12.07 -21.42 3.53
N LEU A 359 11.68 -20.74 4.61
CA LEU A 359 12.60 -19.97 5.47
C LEU A 359 13.66 -20.86 6.13
N ALA A 360 13.25 -22.01 6.67
CA ALA A 360 14.18 -22.96 7.29
C ALA A 360 15.22 -23.50 6.28
N ALA A 361 14.81 -23.68 5.01
CA ALA A 361 15.74 -24.10 3.96
C ALA A 361 16.72 -22.98 3.59
N ALA A 362 16.23 -21.75 3.39
CA ALA A 362 17.07 -20.61 3.01
C ALA A 362 18.11 -20.26 4.10
N THR A 363 17.70 -20.28 5.36
CA THR A 363 18.59 -19.98 6.50
C THR A 363 19.63 -21.09 6.76
N ALA A 364 19.31 -22.35 6.47
CA ALA A 364 20.28 -23.44 6.56
C ALA A 364 21.37 -23.33 5.49
N GLU A 365 21.01 -22.93 4.26
CA GLU A 365 21.96 -22.72 3.16
C GLU A 365 22.92 -21.56 3.46
N SER A 366 22.44 -20.44 3.98
CA SER A 366 23.28 -19.30 4.42
C SER A 366 24.32 -19.72 5.46
N ASN A 367 23.95 -20.57 6.43
CA ASN A 367 24.87 -21.08 7.44
C ASN A 367 25.95 -22.02 6.87
N THR A 368 25.65 -22.75 5.80
CA THR A 368 26.65 -23.63 5.14
C THR A 368 27.62 -22.89 4.24
N MET A 369 27.29 -21.69 3.76
CA MET A 369 28.20 -20.86 2.95
C MET A 369 29.14 -19.97 3.79
N SER A 370 28.90 -19.84 5.09
CA SER A 370 29.66 -18.96 6.01
C SER A 370 30.95 -19.52 6.66
N PRO A 371 31.47 -20.75 6.38
CA PRO A 371 32.78 -21.16 6.87
C PRO A 371 33.76 -21.49 5.73
N GLU A 372 34.24 -20.50 4.96
CA GLU A 372 35.42 -20.72 4.08
C GLU A 372 36.32 -19.50 3.83
N SER A 373 36.21 -18.43 4.64
CA SER A 373 37.11 -17.27 4.54
C SER A 373 37.80 -16.90 5.85
N ALA A 374 38.33 -17.90 6.56
CA ALA A 374 39.17 -17.67 7.73
C ALA A 374 40.18 -18.80 7.97
N GLU A 375 40.93 -19.24 6.96
CA GLU A 375 42.17 -20.00 7.19
C GLU A 375 43.02 -20.07 5.92
N THR A 376 44.00 -19.16 5.81
CA THR A 376 45.40 -19.42 5.38
C THR A 376 46.11 -18.11 5.04
N VAL A 377 46.56 -17.41 6.08
CA VAL A 377 47.83 -16.69 6.01
C VAL A 377 48.55 -16.94 7.34
N ASP A 378 49.19 -18.10 7.43
CA ASP A 378 50.44 -18.15 8.16
C ASP A 378 51.35 -19.25 7.60
N ASP A 379 52.64 -18.92 7.60
CA ASP A 379 53.83 -19.75 7.45
C ASP A 379 54.44 -20.12 6.07
N LEU A 380 55.69 -19.60 5.93
CA LEU A 380 56.89 -20.10 5.23
C LEU A 380 56.93 -19.85 3.70
N HIS A 381 57.93 -19.19 3.09
CA HIS A 381 59.35 -19.07 3.40
C HIS A 381 59.97 -17.84 2.71
#